data_AF-A0A1I0NCB8-F1
#
_entry.id   AF-A0A1I0NCB8-F1
#
_cell.length_a   1.000
_cell.length_b   1.000
_cell.length_c   1.000
_cell.angle_alpha   90.00
_cell.angle_beta   90.00
_cell.angle_gamma   90.00
#
_symmetry.space_group_name_H-M   'P 1'
#
loop_
_entity.id
_entity.type
_entity.pdbx_description
1 polymer ?
#
loop_
_entity_poly.entity_id
_entity_poly.type
_entity_poly.pdbx_seq_one_letter_code
_entity_poly.pdbx_strand_id
1 'polypeptide(L)' 'MSAVICTNAPTVKRAFSPLAWLVHAWEVHRERHALANLDAIRLKDIGLTPDAAYREANRPIWDIPAHWN' A
#
# COMPACT_ATOMS: atom_id res chain seq x y z
N MET A 1 -36.98 -25.83 -16.84
CA MET A 1 -36.59 -26.13 -15.44
C MET A 1 -35.10 -25.85 -15.33
N SER A 2 -34.71 -24.65 -14.87
CA SER A 2 -33.30 -24.28 -14.70
C SER A 2 -33.07 -23.95 -13.23
N ALA A 3 -32.30 -24.77 -12.55
CA ALA A 3 -31.90 -24.52 -11.18
C ALA A 3 -30.81 -23.45 -11.17
N VAL A 4 -31.08 -22.32 -10.53
CA VAL A 4 -30.11 -21.27 -10.24
C VAL A 4 -29.25 -21.78 -9.07
N ILE A 5 -27.99 -22.09 -9.34
CA ILE A 5 -27.01 -22.41 -8.30
C ILE A 5 -26.60 -21.08 -7.66
N CYS A 6 -27.14 -20.80 -6.48
CA CYS A 6 -26.65 -19.72 -5.64
C CYS A 6 -25.29 -20.13 -5.07
N THR A 7 -24.20 -19.67 -5.69
CA THR A 7 -22.86 -19.82 -5.10
C THR A 7 -22.74 -18.87 -3.92
N ASN A 8 -23.00 -19.37 -2.71
CA ASN A 8 -22.63 -18.67 -1.48
C ASN A 8 -21.12 -18.86 -1.29
N ALA A 9 -20.33 -17.87 -1.71
CA ALA A 9 -18.92 -17.85 -1.39
C ALA A 9 -18.76 -17.60 0.11
N PRO A 10 -18.02 -18.44 0.86
CA PRO A 10 -17.74 -18.15 2.26
C PRO A 10 -16.88 -16.89 2.34
N THR A 11 -17.43 -15.81 2.89
CA THR A 11 -16.66 -14.62 3.26
C THR A 11 -15.75 -15.03 4.41
N VAL A 12 -14.49 -15.37 4.11
CA VAL A 12 -13.46 -15.57 5.12
C VAL A 12 -13.31 -14.25 5.86
N LYS A 13 -13.77 -14.20 7.12
CA LYS A 13 -13.52 -13.05 7.99
C LYS A 13 -12.03 -13.01 8.27
N ARG A 14 -11.28 -12.17 7.54
CA ARG A 14 -9.88 -11.90 7.86
C ARG A 14 -9.82 -11.26 9.24
N ALA A 15 -9.35 -12.02 10.22
CA ALA A 15 -9.07 -11.48 11.54
C ALA A 15 -7.98 -10.41 11.40
N PHE A 16 -8.20 -9.25 12.03
CA PHE A 16 -7.23 -8.17 12.05
C PHE A 16 -5.96 -8.64 12.78
N SER A 17 -4.88 -8.86 12.04
CA SER A 17 -3.58 -9.22 12.60
C SER A 17 -2.73 -7.96 12.73
N PRO A 18 -2.49 -7.45 13.96
CA PRO A 18 -1.70 -6.24 14.15
C PRO A 18 -0.24 -6.41 13.70
N LEU A 19 0.29 -7.64 13.79
CA LEU A 19 1.64 -7.94 13.30
C LEU A 19 1.70 -7.87 11.77
N ALA A 20 0.70 -8.44 11.07
CA ALA A 20 0.64 -8.35 9.61
C ALA A 20 0.47 -6.89 9.15
N TRP A 21 -0.34 -6.11 9.87
CA TRP A 21 -0.48 -4.68 9.63
C TRP A 21 0.84 -3.92 9.80
N LEU A 22 1.60 -4.18 10.87
CA LEU A 22 2.92 -3.56 11.10
C LEU A 22 3.94 -3.94 10.02
N VAL A 23 3.94 -5.19 9.55
CA VAL A 23 4.84 -5.63 8.47
C VAL A 23 4.52 -4.89 7.18
N HIS A 24 3.24 -4.80 6.79
CA HIS A 24 2.83 -4.04 5.61
C HIS A 24 3.13 -2.54 5.74
N ALA A 25 2.93 -1.97 6.92
CA ALA A 25 3.32 -0.58 7.21
C ALA A 25 4.80 -0.33 6.92
N TRP A 26 5.66 -1.26 7.35
CA TRP A 26 7.09 -1.19 7.16
C TRP A 26 7.51 -1.35 5.70
N GLU A 27 6.90 -2.29 4.97
CA GLU A 27 7.15 -2.49 3.54
C GLU A 27 6.86 -1.23 2.74
N VAL A 28 5.69 -0.62 2.95
CA VAL A 28 5.31 0.62 2.27
C VAL A 28 6.20 1.78 2.65
N HIS A 29 6.59 1.89 3.92
CA HIS A 29 7.53 2.92 4.34
C HIS A 29 8.89 2.77 3.64
N ARG A 30 9.39 1.55 3.51
CA ARG A 30 10.63 1.27 2.78
C ARG A 30 10.52 1.64 1.30
N GLU A 31 9.39 1.36 0.65
CA GLU A 31 9.13 1.78 -0.73
C GLU A 31 9.11 3.30 -0.89
N ARG A 32 8.46 4.02 0.03
CA ARG A 32 8.45 5.50 0.04
C ARG A 32 9.86 6.09 0.19
N HIS A 33 10.69 5.49 1.04
CA HIS A 33 12.09 5.90 1.19
C HIS A 33 12.97 5.52 -0.01
N ALA A 34 12.65 4.44 -0.71
CA ALA A 34 13.32 4.09 -1.96
C ALA A 34 12.98 5.09 -3.07
N LEU A 35 11.74 5.57 -3.12
CA LEU A 35 11.31 6.65 -4.02
C LEU A 35 12.07 7.96 -3.72
N ALA A 36 12.28 8.28 -2.45
CA ALA A 36 13.04 9.46 -2.01
C ALA A 36 14.53 9.42 -2.41
N ASN A 37 15.11 8.22 -2.39
CA ASN A 37 16.51 7.99 -2.79
C ASN A 37 16.70 7.90 -4.30
N LEU A 38 15.64 8.00 -5.09
CA LEU A 38 15.73 7.91 -6.54
C LEU A 38 16.38 9.18 -7.11
N ASP A 39 17.22 9.01 -8.12
CA ASP A 39 17.90 10.13 -8.79
C ASP A 39 16.88 11.11 -9.39
N ALA A 40 17.20 12.41 -9.36
CA ALA A 40 16.32 13.47 -9.87
C ALA A 40 15.92 13.27 -11.34
N ILE A 41 16.77 12.64 -12.15
CA ILE A 41 16.46 12.29 -13.56
C ILE A 41 15.38 11.22 -13.61
N ARG A 42 15.47 10.18 -12.77
CA ARG A 42 14.47 9.10 -12.70
C ARG A 42 13.14 9.59 -12.15
N LEU A 43 13.17 10.50 -11.17
CA LEU A 43 11.97 11.17 -10.67
C LEU A 43 11.29 11.98 -11.79
N LYS A 44 12.08 12.68 -12.61
CA LYS A 44 11.57 13.43 -13.75
C LYS A 44 10.92 12.54 -14.81
N ASP A 45 11.47 11.36 -15.08
CA ASP A 45 10.88 10.39 -16.03
C ASP A 45 9.47 9.94 -15.60
N ILE A 46 9.23 9.77 -14.30
CA ILE A 46 7.90 9.44 -13.75
C ILE A 46 7.04 10.70 -13.47
N GLY A 47 7.53 11.89 -13.83
CA GLY A 47 6.82 13.15 -13.63
C GLY A 47 6.78 13.66 -12.19
N LEU A 48 7.61 13.13 -11.29
CA LEU A 48 7.74 13.62 -9.92
C LEU A 48 8.88 14.64 -9.78
N THR A 49 8.70 15.58 -8.85
CA THR A 49 9.77 16.47 -8.41
C THR A 49 10.49 15.86 -7.19
N PRO A 50 11.78 16.18 -6.96
CA PRO A 50 12.49 15.75 -5.76
C PRO A 50 11.77 16.14 -4.47
N ASP A 51 11.20 17.34 -4.41
CA ASP A 51 10.39 17.80 -3.28
C ASP A 51 9.13 16.95 -3.06
N ALA A 52 8.44 16.55 -4.13
CA ALA A 52 7.29 15.64 -4.01
C ALA A 52 7.72 14.26 -3.49
N ALA A 53 8.84 13.71 -3.96
CA ALA A 53 9.38 12.45 -3.46
C ALA A 53 9.78 12.55 -1.97
N TYR A 54 10.41 13.65 -1.55
CA TYR A 54 10.74 13.90 -0.14
C TYR A 54 9.50 14.03 0.75
N ARG A 55 8.45 14.72 0.29
CA ARG A 55 7.19 14.83 1.03
C ARG A 55 6.52 13.47 1.18
N GLU A 56 6.56 12.63 0.14
CA GLU A 56 6.04 11.28 0.20
C GLU A 56 6.84 10.39 1.16
N ALA A 57 8.18 10.52 1.16
CA ALA A 57 9.07 9.79 2.06
C ALA A 57 8.85 10.12 3.55
N ASN A 58 8.56 11.40 3.84
CA ASN A 58 8.27 11.87 5.20
C ASN A 58 6.84 11.55 5.67
N ARG A 59 6.04 10.84 4.87
CA ARG A 59 4.72 10.41 5.35
C ARG A 59 4.87 9.42 6.51
N PRO A 60 4.05 9.56 7.55
CA PRO A 60 4.12 8.64 8.68
C PRO A 60 3.85 7.19 8.27
N ILE A 61 4.47 6.25 8.99
CA ILE A 61 4.27 4.82 8.76
C ILE A 61 2.81 4.37 8.97
N TRP A 62 2.02 5.12 9.73
CA TRP A 62 0.60 4.86 9.98
C TRP A 62 -0.33 5.46 8.92
N ASP A 63 0.21 6.14 7.90
CA ASP A 63 -0.54 6.62 6.73
C ASP A 63 -0.79 5.47 5.74
N ILE A 64 -1.60 4.53 6.19
CA ILE A 64 -1.94 3.28 5.52
C ILE A 64 -3.46 3.21 5.39
N PRO A 65 -4.02 2.96 4.19
CA PRO A 65 -5.46 2.81 4.02
C PRO A 65 -6.02 1.67 4.88
N ALA A 66 -7.15 1.92 5.54
CA ALA A 66 -7.82 0.94 6.39
C ALA A 66 -8.31 -0.33 5.64
N HIS A 67 -8.28 -0.33 4.31
CA HIS A 67 -8.74 -1.44 3.46
C HIS A 67 -7.65 -2.48 3.12
N TRP A 68 -6.42 -2.35 3.63
CA TRP A 68 -5.32 -3.29 3.32
C TRP A 68 -5.37 -4.62 4.11
N ASN A 69 -6.48 -4.91 4.78
CA ASN A 69 -6.76 -6.17 5.45
C ASN A 69 -8.01 -6.80 4.85
#